data_AF-A0A534N9Q6-F1
#
_entry.id   AF-A0A534N9Q6-F1
#
_cell.length_a   1.000
_cell.length_b   1.000
_cell.length_c   1.000
_cell.angle_alpha   90.00
_cell.angle_beta   90.00
_cell.angle_gamma   90.00
#
_symmetry.space_group_name_H-M   'P 1'
#
loop_
_entity.id
_entity.type
_entity.pdbx_description
1 polymer ?
#
loop_
_entity_poly.entity_id
_entity_poly.type
_entity_poly.pdbx_seq_one_letter_code
_entity_poly.pdbx_strand_id
1 'polypeptide(L)'
;FIFDEEDANRDRVRRDDVILALKDWIDIDETATALDPANPQRPFANGFSDENAAYSRYEPRYKAKNGRFDSLEELYMVRGVNDRFMAAFGDRLTIWPDINSKLNVNTDDPQQMLTNILIAAANANDPKLRDPRLLQTILQEIQLRKMFSFFGLSAQDFVSILQANAIRLRPEIDPAQRGNANNLFGSTSDTFRISATGRVGRIEKQLTAVVRYDDGMGKMLYWKED
;
A
#
# COMPACT_ATOMS: atom_id res chain seq x y z
N PHE A 1 -17.51 -3.50 10.24
CA PHE A 1 -16.82 -3.17 11.49
C PHE A 1 -16.05 -1.85 11.38
N ILE A 2 -15.28 -1.57 10.31
CA ILE A 2 -14.62 -0.26 10.11
C ILE A 2 -15.47 0.73 9.28
N PHE A 3 -16.18 0.23 8.26
CA PHE A 3 -16.94 1.05 7.29
C PHE A 3 -18.46 0.97 7.46
N ASP A 4 -18.93 0.40 8.57
CA ASP A 4 -20.35 0.11 8.78
C ASP A 4 -21.07 1.19 9.61
N GLU A 5 -20.31 2.03 10.30
CA GLU A 5 -20.79 3.06 11.22
C GLU A 5 -20.39 4.46 10.73
N GLU A 6 -21.09 5.48 11.22
CA GLU A 6 -20.68 6.88 11.05
C GLU A 6 -19.41 7.17 11.87
N ASP A 7 -18.56 8.04 11.35
CA ASP A 7 -17.38 8.53 12.06
C ASP A 7 -17.72 9.69 13.02
N ALA A 8 -16.68 10.25 13.65
CA ALA A 8 -16.83 11.39 14.56
C ALA A 8 -17.41 12.65 13.89
N ASN A 9 -17.30 12.75 12.56
CA ASN A 9 -17.85 13.84 11.75
C ASN A 9 -19.27 13.54 11.24
N ARG A 10 -19.89 12.45 11.72
CA ARG A 10 -21.21 11.94 11.26
C ARG A 10 -21.24 11.62 9.78
N ASP A 11 -20.09 11.24 9.22
CA ASP A 11 -19.98 10.83 7.83
C ASP A 11 -19.90 9.30 7.76
N ARG A 12 -20.61 8.71 6.80
CA ARG A 12 -20.61 7.28 6.56
C ARG A 12 -19.79 7.00 5.31
N VAL A 13 -18.53 6.63 5.53
CA VAL A 13 -17.54 6.44 4.47
C VAL A 13 -17.36 4.96 4.14
N ARG A 14 -17.43 4.58 2.86
CA ARG A 14 -17.14 3.22 2.39
C ARG A 14 -15.67 3.06 2.05
N ARG A 15 -15.24 1.80 1.83
CA ARG A 15 -13.85 1.48 1.43
C ARG A 15 -13.39 2.27 0.21
N ASP A 16 -14.22 2.28 -0.82
CA ASP A 16 -13.93 2.96 -2.08
C ASP A 16 -13.83 4.46 -1.87
N ASP A 17 -14.71 5.03 -1.04
CA ASP A 17 -14.71 6.46 -0.70
C ASP A 17 -13.40 6.89 -0.01
N VAL A 18 -12.79 6.02 0.83
CA VAL A 18 -11.47 6.30 1.43
C VAL A 18 -10.35 6.30 0.39
N ILE A 19 -10.36 5.35 -0.55
CA ILE A 19 -9.36 5.30 -1.61
C ILE A 19 -9.45 6.54 -2.51
N LEU A 20 -10.67 6.98 -2.82
CA LEU A 20 -10.92 8.20 -3.58
C LEU A 20 -10.44 9.43 -2.80
N ALA A 21 -10.79 9.55 -1.52
CA ALA A 21 -10.34 10.64 -0.67
C ALA A 21 -8.82 10.72 -0.52
N LEU A 22 -8.14 9.56 -0.46
CA LEU A 22 -6.67 9.51 -0.44
C LEU A 22 -6.06 10.00 -1.76
N LYS A 23 -6.71 9.76 -2.90
CA LYS A 23 -6.26 10.26 -4.19
C LYS A 23 -6.48 11.77 -4.29
N ASP A 24 -7.69 12.24 -4.00
CA ASP A 24 -8.07 13.67 -4.02
C ASP A 24 -7.24 14.51 -3.04
N TRP A 25 -6.70 13.89 -1.97
CA TRP A 25 -5.80 14.60 -1.06
C TRP A 25 -4.45 14.95 -1.72
N ILE A 26 -3.99 14.11 -2.66
CA ILE A 26 -2.63 14.15 -3.22
C ILE A 26 -2.56 14.81 -4.59
N ASP A 27 -3.60 14.67 -5.41
CA ASP A 27 -3.62 15.26 -6.74
C ASP A 27 -3.78 16.79 -6.68
N ILE A 28 -3.48 17.44 -7.79
CA ILE A 28 -3.31 18.91 -7.83
C ILE A 28 -4.59 19.65 -8.24
N ASP A 29 -5.62 18.92 -8.64
CA ASP A 29 -6.88 19.52 -9.08
C ASP A 29 -7.85 19.68 -7.91
N GLU A 30 -9.02 20.28 -8.15
CA GLU A 30 -10.06 20.46 -7.13
C GLU A 30 -11.32 19.61 -7.41
N THR A 31 -11.20 18.66 -8.34
CA THR A 31 -12.33 17.87 -8.84
C THR A 31 -12.34 16.52 -8.15
N ALA A 32 -13.41 16.21 -7.44
CA ALA A 32 -13.53 14.94 -6.74
C ALA A 32 -13.34 13.76 -7.71
N THR A 33 -12.55 12.75 -7.32
CA THR A 33 -12.38 11.53 -8.13
C THR A 33 -13.61 10.64 -8.01
N ALA A 34 -14.00 10.03 -9.13
CA ALA A 34 -14.96 8.93 -9.19
C ALA A 34 -14.31 7.63 -9.71
N LEU A 35 -14.92 6.49 -9.38
CA LEU A 35 -14.54 5.21 -9.97
C LEU A 35 -15.23 5.00 -11.33
N ASP A 36 -14.46 4.60 -12.35
CA ASP A 36 -14.98 4.11 -13.62
C ASP A 36 -14.87 2.58 -13.67
N PRO A 37 -15.96 1.84 -13.34
CA PRO A 37 -15.94 0.38 -13.40
C PRO A 37 -15.89 -0.17 -14.83
N ALA A 38 -16.15 0.65 -15.86
CA ALA A 38 -16.08 0.22 -17.25
C ALA A 38 -14.63 0.20 -17.78
N ASN A 39 -13.70 0.89 -17.12
CA ASN A 39 -12.29 0.96 -17.49
C ASN A 39 -11.36 0.50 -16.36
N PRO A 40 -11.19 -0.83 -16.16
CA PRO A 40 -10.34 -1.35 -15.09
C PRO A 40 -8.86 -0.97 -15.24
N GLN A 41 -8.39 -0.60 -16.45
CA GLN A 41 -7.02 -0.11 -16.67
C GLN A 41 -6.82 1.34 -16.20
N ARG A 42 -7.88 2.14 -16.18
CA ARG A 42 -7.89 3.51 -15.66
C ARG A 42 -9.12 3.68 -14.76
N PRO A 43 -9.09 3.10 -13.55
CA PRO A 43 -10.27 3.02 -12.70
C PRO A 43 -10.68 4.37 -12.10
N PHE A 44 -9.85 5.40 -12.22
CA PHE A 44 -10.12 6.74 -11.70
C PHE A 44 -10.51 7.67 -12.84
N ALA A 45 -11.63 8.37 -12.67
CA ALA A 45 -12.14 9.39 -13.57
C ALA A 45 -12.53 10.65 -12.79
N ASN A 46 -12.69 11.78 -13.49
CA ASN A 46 -13.17 13.00 -12.87
C ASN A 46 -14.65 12.83 -12.49
N GLY A 47 -14.97 13.10 -11.24
CA GLY A 47 -16.35 13.18 -10.75
C GLY A 47 -17.00 14.51 -11.08
N PHE A 48 -18.20 14.71 -10.53
CA PHE A 48 -19.02 15.90 -10.73
C PHE A 48 -19.07 16.82 -9.50
N SER A 49 -18.35 16.49 -8.44
CA SER A 49 -18.37 17.19 -7.15
C SER A 49 -17.07 17.95 -6.91
N ASP A 50 -17.15 18.96 -6.04
CA ASP A 50 -16.00 19.58 -5.39
C ASP A 50 -15.46 18.59 -4.34
N GLU A 51 -14.15 18.34 -4.35
CA GLU A 51 -13.46 17.47 -3.37
C GLU A 51 -13.51 18.06 -1.95
N ASN A 52 -13.60 19.39 -1.83
CA ASN A 52 -13.59 20.12 -0.57
C ASN A 52 -14.95 20.07 0.15
N ALA A 53 -15.98 19.52 -0.50
CA ALA A 53 -17.35 19.51 0.00
C ALA A 53 -17.51 18.79 1.35
N ALA A 54 -16.71 17.75 1.59
CA ALA A 54 -16.71 17.04 2.87
C ALA A 54 -15.94 17.82 3.94
N TYR A 55 -14.70 18.23 3.63
CA TYR A 55 -13.81 18.93 4.57
C TYR A 55 -14.36 20.28 5.05
N SER A 56 -15.13 20.96 4.19
CA SER A 56 -15.81 22.21 4.55
C SER A 56 -16.90 22.06 5.62
N ARG A 57 -17.34 20.83 5.92
CA ARG A 57 -18.36 20.52 6.92
C ARG A 57 -17.77 20.07 8.26
N TYR A 58 -16.48 19.77 8.30
CA TYR A 58 -15.80 19.33 9.52
C TYR A 58 -15.58 20.48 10.50
N GLU A 59 -15.29 20.15 11.75
CA GLU A 59 -14.93 21.10 12.80
C GLU A 59 -13.58 20.68 13.41
N PRO A 60 -12.50 21.45 13.21
CA PRO A 60 -12.43 22.68 12.41
C PRO A 60 -12.57 22.41 10.91
N ARG A 61 -12.98 23.45 10.16
CA ARG A 61 -13.05 23.39 8.69
C ARG A 61 -11.66 23.50 8.10
N TYR A 62 -11.38 22.67 7.11
CA TYR A 62 -10.16 22.73 6.30
C TYR A 62 -10.44 22.30 4.86
N LYS A 63 -9.40 22.33 4.03
CA LYS A 63 -9.45 21.93 2.62
C LYS A 63 -8.56 20.71 2.38
N ALA A 64 -8.80 20.01 1.27
CA ALA A 64 -7.84 19.05 0.77
C ALA A 64 -6.49 19.77 0.51
N LYS A 65 -5.39 19.05 0.72
CA LYS A 65 -4.04 19.63 0.60
C LYS A 65 -3.61 19.83 -0.84
N ASN A 66 -4.07 18.94 -1.71
CA ASN A 66 -3.77 18.87 -3.13
C ASN A 66 -2.26 18.71 -3.38
N GLY A 67 -1.66 17.81 -2.60
CA GLY A 67 -0.23 17.61 -2.56
C GLY A 67 0.19 16.41 -1.73
N ARG A 68 1.47 16.03 -1.87
CA ARG A 68 2.02 14.86 -1.18
C ARG A 68 1.93 15.02 0.34
N PHE A 69 1.72 13.90 1.05
CA PHE A 69 1.78 13.85 2.50
C PHE A 69 3.17 14.26 3.03
N ASP A 70 3.19 15.05 4.09
CA ASP A 70 4.41 15.43 4.83
C ASP A 70 4.71 14.47 5.97
N SER A 71 3.68 13.80 6.50
CA SER A 71 3.78 12.85 7.61
C SER A 71 2.74 11.73 7.47
N LEU A 72 2.95 10.62 8.19
CA LEU A 72 1.95 9.55 8.23
C LEU A 72 0.72 9.99 9.03
N GLU A 73 0.92 10.86 10.02
CA GLU A 73 -0.13 11.44 10.86
C GLU A 73 -1.08 12.34 10.06
N GLU A 74 -0.63 12.93 8.95
CA GLU A 74 -1.49 13.69 8.05
C GLU A 74 -2.61 12.83 7.44
N LEU A 75 -2.46 11.50 7.38
CA LEU A 75 -3.53 10.61 6.95
C LEU A 75 -4.82 10.79 7.76
N TYR A 76 -4.75 11.15 9.05
CA TYR A 76 -5.93 11.42 9.88
C TYR A 76 -6.77 12.62 9.39
N MET A 77 -6.22 13.47 8.53
CA MET A 77 -6.96 14.57 7.91
C MET A 77 -7.79 14.12 6.70
N VAL A 78 -7.51 12.94 6.15
CA VAL A 78 -8.21 12.40 4.99
C VAL A 78 -9.57 11.86 5.39
N ARG A 79 -10.60 12.18 4.59
CA ARG A 79 -11.97 11.70 4.82
C ARG A 79 -12.00 10.16 4.96
N GLY A 80 -12.58 9.70 6.06
CA GLY A 80 -12.75 8.27 6.39
C GLY A 80 -11.51 7.58 6.95
N VAL A 81 -10.38 8.30 7.08
CA VAL A 81 -9.23 7.82 7.86
C VAL A 81 -9.39 8.27 9.30
N ASN A 82 -9.83 7.35 10.16
CA ASN A 82 -10.04 7.57 11.58
C ASN A 82 -9.16 6.63 12.42
N ASP A 83 -9.25 6.75 13.75
CA ASP A 83 -8.50 5.90 14.69
C ASP A 83 -8.69 4.40 14.42
N ARG A 84 -9.89 3.98 14.02
CA ARG A 84 -10.18 2.57 13.70
C ARG A 84 -9.49 2.13 12.41
N PHE A 85 -9.48 2.99 11.39
CA PHE A 85 -8.75 2.75 10.16
C PHE A 85 -7.25 2.70 10.42
N MET A 86 -6.70 3.67 11.13
CA MET A 86 -5.27 3.72 11.44
C MET A 86 -4.83 2.61 12.38
N ALA A 87 -5.66 2.19 13.33
CA ALA A 87 -5.39 0.99 14.15
C ALA A 87 -5.39 -0.31 13.32
N ALA A 88 -6.19 -0.38 12.25
CA ALA A 88 -6.27 -1.57 11.41
C ALA A 88 -5.20 -1.62 10.31
N PHE A 89 -4.84 -0.47 9.74
CA PHE A 89 -4.02 -0.38 8.53
C PHE A 89 -2.76 0.48 8.68
N GLY A 90 -2.67 1.35 9.69
CA GLY A 90 -1.61 2.36 9.84
C GLY A 90 -0.20 1.76 9.82
N ASP A 91 0.01 0.63 10.50
CA ASP A 91 1.30 -0.08 10.52
C ASP A 91 1.73 -0.64 9.16
N ARG A 92 0.83 -0.68 8.19
CA ARG A 92 1.04 -1.20 6.83
C ARG A 92 1.08 -0.11 5.77
N LEU A 93 0.90 1.14 6.17
CA LEU A 93 0.95 2.29 5.27
C LEU A 93 2.30 3.01 5.38
N THR A 94 2.68 3.63 4.28
CA THR A 94 3.85 4.51 4.21
C THR A 94 3.60 5.59 3.17
N ILE A 95 4.11 6.79 3.44
CA ILE A 95 4.06 7.94 2.52
C ILE A 95 5.41 8.17 1.82
N TRP A 96 6.41 7.34 2.13
CA TRP A 96 7.78 7.49 1.67
C TRP A 96 8.20 6.68 0.43
N PRO A 97 7.34 5.96 -0.33
CA PRO A 97 7.82 5.32 -1.55
C PRO A 97 8.16 6.35 -2.63
N ASP A 98 9.02 5.97 -3.57
CA ASP A 98 9.18 6.69 -4.83
C ASP A 98 7.91 6.51 -5.69
N ILE A 99 7.62 7.44 -6.60
CA ILE A 99 6.46 7.33 -7.50
C ILE A 99 6.56 6.09 -8.41
N ASN A 100 7.78 5.61 -8.65
CA ASN A 100 8.04 4.41 -9.44
C ASN A 100 8.34 3.17 -8.57
N SER A 101 8.18 3.27 -7.25
CA SER A 101 8.40 2.13 -6.36
C SER A 101 7.40 1.02 -6.67
N LYS A 102 7.92 -0.20 -6.76
CA LYS A 102 7.15 -1.41 -7.03
C LYS A 102 6.96 -2.20 -5.74
N LEU A 103 5.94 -3.04 -5.71
CA LEU A 103 5.71 -3.92 -4.56
C LEU A 103 6.84 -4.95 -4.47
N ASN A 104 7.55 -4.96 -3.35
CA ASN A 104 8.69 -5.87 -3.17
C ASN A 104 8.21 -7.31 -2.91
N VAL A 105 8.56 -8.23 -3.81
CA VAL A 105 8.27 -9.67 -3.68
C VAL A 105 9.21 -10.40 -2.73
N ASN A 106 10.31 -9.76 -2.32
CA ASN A 106 11.26 -10.30 -1.36
C ASN A 106 10.93 -9.94 0.09
N THR A 107 9.79 -9.31 0.38
CA THR A 107 9.34 -9.06 1.75
C THR A 107 9.30 -10.34 2.59
N ASP A 108 9.66 -10.21 3.87
CA ASP A 108 9.54 -11.27 4.87
C ASP A 108 8.26 -11.14 5.71
N ASP A 109 7.50 -10.05 5.54
CA ASP A 109 6.17 -9.92 6.14
C ASP A 109 5.18 -10.87 5.43
N PRO A 110 4.66 -11.91 6.10
CA PRO A 110 3.73 -12.86 5.50
C PRO A 110 2.43 -12.20 5.03
N GLN A 111 1.99 -11.15 5.70
CA GLN A 111 0.76 -10.43 5.33
C GLN A 111 0.97 -9.57 4.09
N GLN A 112 2.12 -8.90 3.98
CA GLN A 112 2.48 -8.21 2.73
C GLN A 112 2.62 -9.20 1.58
N MET A 113 3.22 -10.37 1.82
CA MET A 113 3.33 -11.43 0.81
C MET A 113 1.94 -11.91 0.36
N LEU A 114 1.01 -12.15 1.28
CA LEU A 114 -0.37 -12.51 0.95
C LEU A 114 -1.04 -11.40 0.12
N THR A 115 -0.88 -10.14 0.51
CA THR A 115 -1.38 -9.00 -0.26
C THR A 115 -0.81 -8.98 -1.68
N ASN A 116 0.49 -9.22 -1.85
CA ASN A 116 1.11 -9.31 -3.18
C ASN A 116 0.48 -10.43 -4.03
N ILE A 117 0.20 -11.61 -3.43
CA ILE A 117 -0.48 -12.72 -4.10
C ILE A 117 -1.91 -12.32 -4.54
N LEU A 118 -2.67 -11.68 -3.65
CA LEU A 118 -4.04 -11.23 -3.93
C LEU A 118 -4.08 -10.18 -5.04
N ILE A 119 -3.14 -9.22 -5.04
CA ILE A 119 -3.04 -8.19 -6.08
C ILE A 119 -2.63 -8.81 -7.41
N ALA A 120 -1.73 -9.81 -7.41
CA ALA A 120 -1.30 -10.50 -8.63
C ALA A 120 -2.43 -11.31 -9.30
N ALA A 121 -3.38 -11.81 -8.50
CA ALA A 121 -4.46 -12.64 -9.01
C ALA A 121 -5.46 -11.84 -9.88
N ALA A 122 -5.92 -12.45 -10.97
CA ALA A 122 -6.95 -11.90 -11.85
C ALA A 122 -8.27 -11.64 -11.10
N ASN A 123 -8.55 -12.45 -10.09
CA ASN A 123 -9.71 -12.31 -9.21
C ASN A 123 -9.27 -12.48 -7.76
N ALA A 124 -9.19 -11.38 -7.01
CA ALA A 124 -8.84 -11.41 -5.60
C ALA A 124 -9.84 -12.18 -4.71
N ASN A 125 -11.06 -12.44 -5.22
CA ASN A 125 -12.09 -13.22 -4.53
C ASN A 125 -12.10 -14.71 -4.92
N ASP A 126 -11.14 -15.18 -5.71
CA ASP A 126 -11.03 -16.59 -6.10
C ASP A 126 -10.99 -17.49 -4.83
N PRO A 127 -11.89 -18.50 -4.71
CA PRO A 127 -11.89 -19.42 -3.57
C PRO A 127 -10.54 -20.09 -3.31
N LYS A 128 -9.72 -20.30 -4.35
CA LYS A 128 -8.36 -20.85 -4.21
C LYS A 128 -7.47 -20.01 -3.31
N LEU A 129 -7.62 -18.68 -3.36
CA LEU A 129 -6.86 -17.74 -2.53
C LEU A 129 -7.29 -17.77 -1.06
N ARG A 130 -8.35 -18.52 -0.72
CA ARG A 130 -8.78 -18.77 0.66
C ARG A 130 -8.41 -20.18 1.15
N ASP A 131 -7.84 -21.04 0.30
CA ASP A 131 -7.37 -22.36 0.71
C ASP A 131 -6.03 -22.24 1.46
N PRO A 132 -5.99 -22.54 2.78
CA PRO A 132 -4.77 -22.41 3.56
C PRO A 132 -3.65 -23.34 3.09
N ARG A 133 -4.00 -24.52 2.52
CA ARG A 133 -2.99 -25.49 2.05
C ARG A 133 -2.30 -24.96 0.81
N LEU A 134 -3.06 -24.45 -0.16
CA LEU A 134 -2.51 -23.86 -1.37
C LEU A 134 -1.61 -22.66 -1.05
N LEU A 135 -2.06 -21.76 -0.18
CA LEU A 135 -1.25 -20.62 0.24
C LEU A 135 0.03 -21.05 0.94
N GLN A 136 -0.04 -22.07 1.81
CA GLN A 136 1.15 -22.61 2.46
C GLN A 136 2.14 -23.20 1.46
N THR A 137 1.67 -23.93 0.45
CA THR A 137 2.52 -24.45 -0.64
C THR A 137 3.20 -23.32 -1.40
N ILE A 138 2.45 -22.30 -1.83
CA ILE A 138 2.99 -21.13 -2.55
C ILE A 138 4.06 -20.43 -1.70
N LEU A 139 3.79 -20.20 -0.41
CA LEU A 139 4.74 -19.55 0.49
C LEU A 139 6.01 -20.39 0.68
N GLN A 140 5.90 -21.71 0.79
CA GLN A 140 7.06 -22.60 0.87
C GLN A 140 7.89 -22.58 -0.41
N GLU A 141 7.27 -22.62 -1.58
CA GLU A 141 7.97 -22.51 -2.87
C GLU A 141 8.70 -21.18 -3.02
N ILE A 142 8.07 -20.07 -2.61
CA ILE A 142 8.70 -18.75 -2.56
C ILE A 142 9.94 -18.76 -1.67
N GLN A 143 9.82 -19.32 -0.45
CA GLN A 143 10.95 -19.39 0.49
C GLN A 143 12.09 -20.24 -0.04
N LEU A 144 11.80 -21.41 -0.61
CA LEU A 144 12.81 -22.27 -1.23
C LEU A 144 13.50 -21.54 -2.39
N ARG A 145 12.73 -20.88 -3.27
CA ARG A 145 13.29 -20.13 -4.40
C ARG A 145 14.16 -18.96 -3.95
N LYS A 146 13.78 -18.26 -2.87
CA LYS A 146 14.63 -17.24 -2.22
C LYS A 146 15.94 -17.84 -1.71
N MET A 147 15.91 -19.02 -1.07
CA MET A 147 17.12 -19.68 -0.53
C MET A 147 18.12 -20.09 -1.60
N PHE A 148 17.64 -20.53 -2.77
CA PHE A 148 18.50 -20.93 -3.89
C PHE A 148 18.98 -19.77 -4.76
N SER A 149 18.40 -18.57 -4.61
CA SER A 149 18.77 -17.39 -5.40
C SER A 149 19.63 -16.44 -4.58
N PHE A 150 20.87 -16.22 -5.02
CA PHE A 150 21.79 -15.27 -4.38
C PHE A 150 21.26 -13.81 -4.39
N PHE A 151 20.43 -13.47 -5.38
CA PHE A 151 19.85 -12.12 -5.54
C PHE A 151 18.38 -12.04 -5.09
N GLY A 152 17.87 -13.07 -4.43
CA GLY A 152 16.46 -13.18 -4.05
C GLY A 152 15.55 -13.52 -5.23
N LEU A 153 14.24 -13.45 -5.00
CA LEU A 153 13.21 -13.77 -5.99
C LEU A 153 13.02 -12.60 -6.96
N SER A 154 13.02 -12.88 -8.27
CA SER A 154 12.64 -11.87 -9.27
C SER A 154 11.11 -11.74 -9.37
N ALA A 155 10.62 -10.61 -9.90
CA ALA A 155 9.19 -10.44 -10.18
C ALA A 155 8.66 -11.53 -11.15
N GLN A 156 9.48 -11.95 -12.11
CA GLN A 156 9.12 -12.97 -13.07
C GLN A 156 9.05 -14.37 -12.45
N ASP A 157 9.96 -14.69 -11.53
CA ASP A 157 9.91 -15.95 -10.78
C ASP A 157 8.67 -15.99 -9.87
N PHE A 158 8.37 -14.87 -9.22
CA PHE A 158 7.18 -14.74 -8.36
C PHE A 158 5.90 -15.08 -9.12
N VAL A 159 5.65 -14.45 -10.28
CA VAL A 159 4.44 -14.74 -11.06
C VAL A 159 4.43 -16.16 -11.64
N SER A 160 5.61 -16.72 -11.97
CA SER A 160 5.75 -18.09 -12.43
C SER A 160 5.33 -19.10 -11.37
N ILE A 161 5.69 -18.88 -10.10
CA ILE A 161 5.27 -19.70 -8.96
C ILE A 161 3.74 -19.68 -8.83
N LEU A 162 3.12 -18.51 -8.94
CA LEU A 162 1.66 -18.39 -8.87
C LEU A 162 0.96 -19.15 -10.00
N GLN A 163 1.46 -19.04 -11.23
CA GLN A 163 0.92 -19.79 -12.37
C GLN A 163 1.08 -21.30 -12.22
N ALA A 164 2.23 -21.76 -11.72
CA ALA A 164 2.48 -23.18 -11.45
C ALA A 164 1.47 -23.75 -10.44
N ASN A 165 1.03 -22.92 -9.49
CA ASN A 165 -0.01 -23.24 -8.50
C ASN A 165 -1.43 -22.93 -9.00
N ALA A 166 -1.62 -22.77 -10.31
CA ALA A 166 -2.90 -22.55 -10.97
C ALA A 166 -3.67 -21.31 -10.48
N ILE A 167 -2.94 -20.28 -10.02
CA ILE A 167 -3.47 -18.94 -9.80
C ILE A 167 -3.45 -18.20 -11.13
N ARG A 168 -4.63 -17.75 -11.56
CA ARG A 168 -4.74 -16.91 -12.77
C ARG A 168 -4.24 -15.52 -12.44
N LEU A 169 -3.36 -14.99 -13.28
CA LEU A 169 -2.77 -13.67 -13.10
C LEU A 169 -3.59 -12.59 -13.79
N ARG A 170 -3.46 -11.36 -13.30
CA ARG A 170 -3.95 -10.19 -14.01
C ARG A 170 -3.27 -10.04 -15.38
N PRO A 171 -4.00 -9.63 -16.44
CA PRO A 171 -3.44 -9.46 -17.79
C PRO A 171 -2.17 -8.62 -17.85
N GLU A 172 -2.08 -7.57 -17.03
CA GLU A 172 -0.99 -6.59 -17.06
C GLU A 172 0.36 -7.20 -16.62
N ILE A 173 0.32 -8.30 -15.87
CA ILE A 173 1.50 -9.01 -15.34
C ILE A 173 1.61 -10.46 -15.85
N ASP A 174 0.63 -10.95 -16.61
CA ASP A 174 0.60 -12.31 -17.13
C ASP A 174 1.48 -12.43 -18.39
N PRO A 175 2.61 -13.17 -18.36
CA PRO A 175 3.47 -13.35 -19.52
C PRO A 175 2.74 -14.00 -20.71
N ALA A 176 1.75 -14.86 -20.46
CA ALA A 176 0.96 -15.50 -21.52
C ALA A 176 0.09 -14.49 -22.28
N GLN A 177 -0.22 -13.34 -21.68
CA GLN A 177 -0.96 -12.25 -22.28
C GLN A 177 -0.08 -11.06 -22.69
N ARG A 178 1.25 -11.29 -22.78
CA ARG A 178 2.27 -10.25 -23.04
C ARG A 178 2.35 -9.18 -21.93
N GLY A 179 1.84 -9.48 -20.74
CA GLY A 179 2.05 -8.70 -19.54
C GLY A 179 3.49 -8.82 -19.03
N ASN A 180 3.87 -7.91 -18.14
CA ASN A 180 5.21 -7.89 -17.54
C ASN A 180 5.09 -7.72 -16.02
N ALA A 181 5.55 -8.72 -15.27
CA ALA A 181 5.53 -8.69 -13.80
C ALA A 181 6.23 -7.46 -13.22
N ASN A 182 7.25 -6.95 -13.92
CA ASN A 182 7.99 -5.75 -13.53
C ASN A 182 7.16 -4.47 -13.64
N ASN A 183 5.94 -4.49 -14.18
CA ASN A 183 5.06 -3.32 -14.17
C ASN A 183 4.50 -3.04 -12.77
N LEU A 184 4.45 -4.05 -11.89
CA LEU A 184 3.82 -3.96 -10.58
C LEU A 184 4.76 -4.39 -9.44
N PHE A 185 5.59 -5.39 -9.69
CA PHE A 185 6.44 -6.02 -8.70
C PHE A 185 7.91 -5.68 -8.91
N GLY A 186 8.63 -5.53 -7.81
CA GLY A 186 10.08 -5.34 -7.76
C GLY A 186 10.72 -6.37 -6.82
N SER A 187 12.03 -6.54 -6.94
CA SER A 187 12.81 -7.45 -6.08
C SER A 187 13.61 -6.71 -5.00
N THR A 188 13.65 -5.38 -5.06
CA THR A 188 14.43 -4.52 -4.17
C THR A 188 13.58 -3.40 -3.58
N SER A 189 14.09 -2.82 -2.50
CA SER A 189 13.57 -1.59 -1.91
C SER A 189 14.75 -0.64 -1.74
N ASP A 190 14.51 0.64 -1.97
CA ASP A 190 15.47 1.73 -1.73
C ASP A 190 15.18 2.47 -0.42
N THR A 191 13.94 2.37 0.08
CA THR A 191 13.47 3.10 1.25
C THR A 191 13.26 2.14 2.41
N PHE A 192 13.86 2.48 3.56
CA PHE A 192 13.89 1.65 4.76
C PHE A 192 13.48 2.45 5.98
N ARG A 193 12.75 1.79 6.89
CA ARG A 193 12.47 2.31 8.24
C ARG A 193 13.45 1.67 9.21
N ILE A 194 14.23 2.49 9.90
CA ILE A 194 15.18 2.09 10.94
C ILE A 194 14.58 2.50 12.28
N SER A 195 14.52 1.55 13.22
CA SER A 195 14.16 1.85 14.61
C SER A 195 15.30 1.47 15.53
N ALA A 196 15.68 2.39 16.42
CA ALA A 196 16.76 2.22 17.37
C ALA A 196 16.30 2.60 18.76
N THR A 197 16.53 1.74 19.75
CA THR A 197 16.19 2.00 21.15
C THR A 197 17.46 2.18 21.96
N GLY A 198 17.61 3.35 22.59
CA GLY A 198 18.69 3.67 23.50
C GLY A 198 18.22 3.62 24.95
N ARG A 199 19.02 3.01 25.82
CA ARG A 199 18.71 2.93 27.26
C ARG A 199 19.89 3.39 28.10
N VAL A 200 19.62 4.36 28.99
CA VAL A 200 20.58 4.84 29.99
C VAL A 200 19.95 4.75 31.36
N GLY A 201 20.41 3.77 32.16
CA GLY A 201 19.82 3.46 33.47
C GLY A 201 18.35 3.04 33.35
N ARG A 202 17.45 3.93 33.82
CA ARG A 202 15.99 3.74 33.80
C ARG A 202 15.28 4.47 32.65
N ILE A 203 15.98 5.30 31.90
CA ILE A 203 15.42 6.03 30.77
C ILE A 203 15.62 5.20 29.51
N GLU A 204 14.54 5.00 28.77
CA GLU A 204 14.51 4.36 27.46
C GLU A 204 13.96 5.37 26.45
N LYS A 205 14.60 5.46 25.29
CA LYS A 205 14.23 6.34 24.17
C LYS A 205 14.24 5.57 22.88
N GLN A 206 13.22 5.76 22.05
CA GLN A 206 13.12 5.10 20.74
C GLN A 206 13.21 6.15 19.63
N LEU A 207 14.18 5.99 18.75
CA LEU A 207 14.31 6.77 17.53
C LEU A 207 13.75 5.95 16.37
N THR A 208 12.89 6.55 15.56
CA THR A 208 12.47 5.99 14.27
C THR A 208 12.89 6.92 13.15
N ALA A 209 13.67 6.41 12.20
CA ALA A 209 14.12 7.14 11.02
C ALA A 209 13.69 6.43 9.73
N VAL A 210 13.39 7.21 8.70
CA VAL A 210 13.17 6.71 7.33
C VAL A 210 14.34 7.17 6.48
N VAL A 211 15.02 6.23 5.86
CA VAL A 211 16.21 6.46 5.04
C VAL A 211 15.95 5.91 3.65
N ARG A 212 16.29 6.69 2.62
CA ARG A 212 16.31 6.24 1.23
C ARG A 212 17.75 6.09 0.77
N TYR A 213 18.10 4.91 0.32
CA TYR A 213 19.36 4.66 -0.35
C TYR A 213 19.34 5.32 -1.73
N ASP A 214 20.35 6.14 -2.00
CA ASP A 214 20.66 6.70 -3.30
C ASP A 214 22.09 6.29 -3.69
N ASP A 215 22.57 6.67 -4.87
CA ASP A 215 23.92 6.34 -5.35
C ASP A 215 25.07 6.91 -4.47
N GLY A 216 24.75 7.59 -3.35
CA GLY A 216 25.67 8.15 -2.37
C GLY A 216 25.60 7.46 -1.00
N MET A 217 25.50 8.27 0.07
CA MET A 217 25.45 7.78 1.46
C MET A 217 24.02 7.49 1.95
N GLY A 218 23.03 7.59 1.06
CA GLY A 218 21.62 7.58 1.44
C GLY A 218 21.16 8.93 2.03
N LYS A 219 19.87 9.19 1.90
CA LYS A 219 19.18 10.40 2.37
C LYS A 219 18.21 10.05 3.49
N MET A 220 18.34 10.73 4.63
CA MET A 220 17.30 10.69 5.67
C MET A 220 16.10 11.51 5.21
N LEU A 221 14.93 10.86 5.11
CA LEU A 221 13.67 11.49 4.70
C LEU A 221 12.88 12.03 5.90
N TYR A 222 12.93 11.30 7.02
CA TYR A 222 12.15 11.60 8.22
C TYR A 222 12.83 10.99 9.44
N TRP A 223 12.65 11.60 10.61
CA TRP A 223 12.94 10.97 11.89
C TRP A 223 12.03 11.51 13.00
N LYS A 224 11.80 10.69 14.02
CA LYS A 224 11.14 11.06 15.26
C LYS A 224 11.77 10.36 16.45
N GLU A 225 11.61 10.96 17.63
CA GLU A 225 12.01 10.41 18.92
C GLU A 225 10.77 10.28 19.80
N ASP A 226 10.56 9.07 20.34
CA ASP A 226 9.55 8.74 21.35
C ASP A 226 10.24 8.60 22.74
#